data_AF-A0A4Y2KFH5-F1
#
_entry.id   AF-A0A4Y2KFH5-F1
#
_cell.length_a   1.000
_cell.length_b   1.000
_cell.length_c   1.000
_cell.angle_alpha   90.00
_cell.angle_beta   90.00
_cell.angle_gamma   90.00
#
_symmetry.space_group_name_H-M   'P 1'
#
loop_
_entity.id
_entity.type
_entity.pdbx_description
1 polymer ?
#
loop_
_entity_poly.entity_id
_entity_poly.type
_entity_poly.pdbx_seq_one_letter_code
_entity_poly.pdbx_strand_id
1 'polypeptide(L)'
;MAKSEKKRLHYLGDFDENDVNSPTKAQKLLQISKVEVSDCKQTIRKLRQENKRLKKRVATLNSMLSELKEKKMISDYASAVLKLSLPGAAVEFINRLEMPNSKEKYPPELKAFALTLNFYSTKAYNYVRKTFECNLPHPTTLRKWYQSINGSPGFTGEAFSSLKVKAEEAEKKSTTIKCALMVGEIAIKKHVEWDRTKFSGYIDLGTDLDD
;
A
#
# COMPACT_ATOMS: atom_id res chain seq x y z
N MET A 1 58.57 -30.89 -9.28
CA MET A 1 58.39 -30.38 -7.90
C MET A 1 57.55 -29.12 -7.97
N ALA A 2 56.30 -29.15 -7.53
CA ALA A 2 55.41 -28.00 -7.56
C ALA A 2 55.86 -26.95 -6.53
N LYS A 3 56.08 -25.70 -6.97
CA LYS A 3 56.32 -24.57 -6.06
C LYS A 3 55.03 -24.33 -5.27
N SER A 4 55.07 -24.50 -3.95
CA SER A 4 54.00 -24.05 -3.05
C SER A 4 53.83 -22.54 -3.20
N GLU A 5 52.65 -22.09 -3.63
CA GLU A 5 52.30 -20.67 -3.65
C GLU A 5 52.32 -20.10 -2.23
N LYS A 6 53.11 -19.04 -2.01
CA LYS A 6 53.14 -18.34 -0.72
C LYS A 6 51.82 -17.60 -0.50
N LYS A 7 50.95 -18.15 0.36
CA LYS A 7 49.71 -17.51 0.84
C LYS A 7 50.03 -16.13 1.43
N ARG A 8 49.39 -15.07 0.94
CA ARG A 8 49.53 -13.71 1.48
C ARG A 8 48.59 -13.56 2.68
N LEU A 9 49.16 -13.33 3.87
CA LEU A 9 48.42 -13.17 5.12
C LEU A 9 48.16 -11.68 5.39
N HIS A 10 46.91 -11.25 5.33
CA HIS A 10 46.48 -9.86 5.47
C HIS A 10 45.54 -9.62 6.66
N TYR A 11 44.68 -10.58 6.96
CA TYR A 11 43.69 -10.51 8.03
C TYR A 11 43.98 -11.54 9.11
N LEU A 12 43.46 -11.34 10.32
CA LEU A 12 43.64 -12.29 11.43
C LEU A 12 43.16 -13.70 11.08
N GLY A 13 42.06 -13.81 10.33
CA GLY A 13 41.50 -15.09 9.88
C GLY A 13 42.32 -15.83 8.82
N ASP A 14 43.39 -15.23 8.30
CA ASP A 14 44.24 -15.88 7.29
C ASP A 14 45.28 -16.83 7.90
N PHE A 15 45.57 -16.70 9.21
CA PHE A 15 46.62 -17.43 9.93
C PHE A 15 46.10 -18.76 10.49
N ASP A 16 46.88 -19.82 10.29
CA ASP A 16 46.61 -21.14 10.84
C ASP A 16 47.43 -21.40 12.13
N GLU A 17 47.05 -22.37 12.95
CA GLU A 17 47.69 -22.66 14.25
C GLU A 17 49.21 -22.92 14.11
N ASN A 18 49.61 -23.56 13.01
CA ASN A 18 51.01 -23.83 12.68
C ASN A 18 51.83 -22.57 12.35
N ASP A 19 51.18 -21.48 11.92
CA ASP A 19 51.86 -20.22 11.58
C ASP A 19 52.38 -19.49 12.81
N VAL A 20 51.84 -19.78 14.00
CA VAL A 20 52.27 -19.21 15.28
C VAL A 20 53.66 -19.72 15.69
N ASN A 21 54.08 -20.88 15.18
CA ASN A 21 55.40 -21.46 15.45
C ASN A 21 56.54 -20.80 14.66
N SER A 22 56.22 -19.99 13.65
CA SER A 22 57.22 -19.22 12.89
C SER A 22 57.38 -17.83 13.51
N PRO A 23 58.57 -17.45 14.00
CA PRO A 23 58.77 -16.16 14.68
C PRO A 23 58.30 -14.94 13.87
N THR A 24 58.57 -14.94 12.56
CA THR A 24 58.20 -13.86 11.65
C THR A 24 56.69 -13.77 11.43
N LYS A 25 56.00 -14.92 11.32
CA LYS A 25 54.55 -14.96 11.14
C LYS A 25 53.82 -14.64 12.44
N ALA A 26 54.32 -15.11 13.59
CA ALA A 26 53.80 -14.78 14.91
C ALA A 26 53.88 -13.28 15.21
N GLN A 27 55.01 -12.63 14.87
CA GLN A 27 55.15 -11.18 15.01
C GLN A 27 54.15 -10.42 14.14
N LYS A 28 53.93 -10.88 12.90
CA LYS A 28 52.96 -10.28 11.97
C LYS A 28 51.52 -10.47 12.45
N LEU A 29 51.17 -11.66 12.94
CA LEU A 29 49.87 -11.94 13.56
C LEU A 29 49.62 -10.99 14.73
N LEU A 30 50.57 -10.86 15.66
CA LEU A 30 50.45 -9.95 16.80
C LEU A 30 50.23 -8.49 16.38
N GLN A 31 50.90 -8.03 15.32
CA GLN A 31 50.72 -6.69 14.78
C GLN A 31 49.32 -6.49 14.20
N ILE A 32 48.83 -7.44 13.40
CA ILE A 32 47.48 -7.42 12.82
C ILE A 32 46.41 -7.47 13.94
N SER A 33 46.57 -8.36 14.92
CA SER A 33 45.67 -8.46 16.07
C SER A 33 45.60 -7.15 16.86
N LYS A 34 46.73 -6.48 17.08
CA LYS A 34 46.77 -5.20 17.79
C LYS A 34 46.00 -4.10 17.04
N VAL A 35 46.15 -4.06 15.71
CA VAL A 35 45.42 -3.10 14.85
C VAL A 35 43.93 -3.41 14.85
N GLU A 36 43.53 -4.65 14.58
CA GLU A 36 42.11 -5.05 14.57
C GLU A 36 41.42 -4.81 15.92
N VAL A 37 42.10 -5.11 17.04
CA VAL A 37 41.56 -4.82 18.38
C VAL A 37 41.40 -3.32 18.60
N SER A 38 42.33 -2.50 18.11
CA SER A 38 42.22 -1.04 18.18
C SER A 38 41.02 -0.53 17.37
N ASP A 39 40.86 -1.01 16.14
CA ASP A 39 39.79 -0.61 15.23
C ASP A 39 38.41 -1.06 15.73
N CYS A 40 38.30 -2.28 16.25
CA CYS A 40 37.11 -2.78 16.91
C CYS A 40 36.75 -1.92 18.13
N LYS A 41 37.72 -1.56 18.98
CA LYS A 41 37.49 -0.67 20.13
C LYS A 41 37.01 0.71 19.68
N GLN A 42 37.58 1.27 18.62
CA GLN A 42 37.16 2.57 18.08
C GLN A 42 35.73 2.51 17.51
N THR A 43 35.39 1.43 16.81
CA THR A 43 34.05 1.19 16.26
C THR A 43 33.01 1.05 17.37
N ILE A 44 33.30 0.25 18.41
CA ILE A 44 32.44 0.10 19.59
C ILE A 44 32.20 1.46 20.27
N ARG A 45 33.24 2.30 20.39
CA ARG A 45 33.10 3.65 20.95
C ARG A 45 32.15 4.52 20.11
N LYS A 46 32.32 4.53 18.79
CA LYS A 46 31.44 5.28 17.86
C LYS A 46 29.99 4.83 17.98
N LEU A 47 29.74 3.52 17.90
CA LEU A 47 28.39 2.94 18.01
C LEU A 47 27.75 3.22 19.37
N ARG A 48 28.50 3.14 20.47
CA ARG A 48 28.00 3.49 21.81
C ARG A 48 27.62 4.98 21.89
N GLN A 49 28.41 5.86 21.30
CA GLN A 49 28.11 7.29 21.27
C GLN A 49 26.86 7.60 20.45
N GLU A 50 26.72 6.98 19.28
CA GLU A 50 25.54 7.11 18.42
C GLU A 50 24.29 6.60 19.13
N ASN A 51 24.35 5.42 19.75
CA ASN A 51 23.25 4.85 20.52
C ASN A 51 22.86 5.77 21.70
N LYS A 52 23.83 6.37 22.39
CA LYS A 52 23.56 7.39 23.44
C LYS A 52 22.84 8.62 22.87
N ARG A 53 23.22 9.11 21.69
CA ARG A 53 22.56 10.24 21.01
C ARG A 53 21.13 9.88 20.60
N LEU A 54 20.93 8.68 20.04
CA LEU A 54 19.60 8.19 19.67
C LEU A 54 18.69 8.07 20.89
N LYS A 55 19.16 7.46 21.99
CA LYS A 55 18.40 7.39 23.25
C LYS A 55 18.01 8.77 23.77
N LYS A 56 18.91 9.75 23.70
CA LYS A 56 18.58 11.15 24.06
C LYS A 56 17.50 11.73 23.16
N ARG A 57 17.60 11.56 21.83
CA ARG A 57 16.57 12.04 20.89
C ARG A 57 15.21 11.41 21.19
N VAL A 58 15.17 10.11 21.45
CA VAL A 58 13.92 9.42 21.83
C VAL A 58 13.34 9.99 23.12
N ALA A 59 14.17 10.23 24.14
CA ALA A 59 13.72 10.87 25.38
C ALA A 59 13.17 12.28 25.14
N THR A 60 13.84 13.09 24.32
CA THR A 60 13.37 14.44 23.96
C THR A 60 12.05 14.39 23.19
N LEU A 61 11.91 13.50 22.21
CA LEU A 61 10.67 13.34 21.45
C LEU A 61 9.52 12.88 22.36
N ASN A 62 9.78 11.96 23.28
CA ASN A 62 8.78 11.54 24.27
C ASN A 62 8.37 12.68 25.21
N SER A 63 9.33 13.53 25.64
CA SER A 63 9.04 14.73 26.44
C SER A 63 8.14 15.70 25.68
N MET A 64 8.46 15.98 24.41
CA MET A 64 7.65 16.84 23.54
C MET A 64 6.23 16.26 23.38
N LEU A 65 6.11 14.94 23.20
CA LEU A 65 4.82 14.25 23.13
C LEU A 65 4.01 14.42 24.42
N SER A 66 4.65 14.28 25.59
CA SER A 66 3.99 14.50 26.88
C SER A 66 3.51 15.95 27.04
N GLU A 67 4.34 16.93 26.69
CA GLU A 67 3.95 18.35 26.72
C GLU A 67 2.77 18.66 25.78
N LEU A 68 2.75 18.07 24.59
CA LEU A 68 1.67 18.27 23.61
C LEU A 68 0.35 17.61 24.06
N LYS A 69 0.43 16.48 24.77
CA LYS A 69 -0.73 15.83 25.42
C LYS A 69 -1.26 16.67 26.58
N GLU A 70 -0.37 17.17 27.44
CA GLU A 70 -0.72 18.01 28.59
C GLU A 70 -1.38 19.32 28.15
N LYS A 71 -0.84 19.95 27.10
CA LYS A 71 -1.42 21.16 26.47
C LYS A 71 -2.70 20.90 25.69
N LYS A 72 -3.24 19.68 25.70
CA LYS A 72 -4.43 19.23 24.96
C LYS A 72 -4.39 19.50 23.45
N MET A 73 -3.20 19.72 22.87
CA MET A 73 -3.02 19.92 21.43
C MET A 73 -3.14 18.59 20.65
N ILE A 74 -2.92 17.47 21.34
CA ILE A 74 -3.10 16.10 20.83
C ILE A 74 -3.92 15.34 21.86
N SER A 75 -5.19 15.71 22.01
CA SER A 75 -6.11 15.06 22.94
C SER A 75 -6.96 14.01 22.21
N ASP A 76 -7.24 12.89 22.88
CA ASP A 76 -8.28 11.92 22.48
C ASP A 76 -9.63 12.60 22.22
N TYR A 77 -9.88 13.76 22.86
CA TYR A 77 -11.06 14.58 22.61
C TYR A 77 -11.07 15.19 21.22
N ALA A 78 -9.94 15.65 20.70
CA ALA A 78 -9.86 16.20 19.33
C ALA A 78 -10.08 15.10 18.28
N SER A 79 -9.53 13.90 18.51
CA SER A 79 -9.78 12.72 17.67
C SER A 79 -11.26 12.31 17.74
N ALA A 80 -11.86 12.26 18.94
CA ALA A 80 -13.28 11.94 19.12
C ALA A 80 -14.20 12.97 18.45
N VAL A 81 -13.92 14.27 18.60
CA VAL A 81 -14.70 15.35 17.96
C VAL A 81 -14.54 15.30 16.44
N LEU A 82 -13.34 15.02 15.92
CA LEU A 82 -13.14 14.81 14.48
C LEU A 82 -13.90 13.58 13.97
N LYS A 83 -13.84 12.46 14.69
CA LYS A 83 -14.61 11.24 14.36
C LYS A 83 -16.13 11.48 14.41
N LEU A 84 -16.62 12.34 15.29
CA LEU A 84 -18.04 12.72 15.37
C LEU A 84 -18.46 13.71 14.27
N SER A 85 -17.54 14.54 13.79
CA SER A 85 -17.82 15.60 12.82
C SER A 85 -17.67 15.15 11.36
N LEU A 86 -17.03 14.01 11.13
CA LEU A 86 -16.71 13.52 9.79
C LEU A 86 -17.76 12.51 9.30
N PRO A 87 -18.10 12.52 7.99
CA PRO A 87 -18.94 11.50 7.39
C PRO A 87 -18.32 10.10 7.55
N GLY A 88 -19.15 9.05 7.62
CA GLY A 88 -18.70 7.67 7.91
C GLY A 88 -17.49 7.19 7.10
N ALA A 89 -17.41 7.50 5.80
CA ALA A 89 -16.26 7.15 4.96
C ALA A 89 -14.94 7.79 5.43
N ALA A 90 -14.99 9.03 5.93
CA ALA A 90 -13.83 9.76 6.44
C ALA A 90 -13.41 9.27 7.83
N VAL A 91 -14.37 8.85 8.67
CA VAL A 91 -14.09 8.20 9.96
C VAL A 91 -13.36 6.88 9.76
N GLU A 92 -13.87 6.03 8.86
CA GLU A 92 -13.25 4.75 8.51
C GLU A 92 -11.87 4.92 7.88
N PHE A 93 -11.71 5.97 7.09
CA PHE A 93 -10.42 6.34 6.53
C PHE A 93 -9.40 6.72 7.62
N ILE A 94 -9.82 7.50 8.63
CA ILE A 94 -8.98 7.88 9.78
C ILE A 94 -8.66 6.68 10.66
N ASN A 95 -9.61 5.81 10.95
CA ASN A 95 -9.36 4.59 11.72
C ASN A 95 -8.31 3.69 11.03
N ARG A 96 -8.30 3.65 9.69
CA ARG A 96 -7.26 2.94 8.94
C ARG A 96 -5.90 3.66 8.90
N LEU A 97 -5.88 4.99 9.03
CA LEU A 97 -4.61 5.74 9.23
C LEU A 97 -3.95 5.36 10.57
N GLU A 98 -4.74 5.10 11.60
CA GLU A 98 -4.26 4.65 12.92
C GLU A 98 -3.72 3.19 12.88
N MET A 99 -4.16 2.39 11.90
CA MET A 99 -3.82 0.97 11.73
C MET A 99 -3.25 0.66 10.33
N PRO A 100 -2.02 1.11 10.02
CA PRO A 100 -1.41 0.87 8.73
C PRO A 100 -1.26 -0.65 8.47
N ASN A 101 -1.68 -1.09 7.28
CA ASN A 101 -1.68 -2.50 6.83
C ASN A 101 -2.73 -3.43 7.47
N SER A 102 -3.85 -2.90 7.97
CA SER A 102 -4.98 -3.75 8.38
C SER A 102 -5.43 -4.69 7.24
N LYS A 103 -5.57 -5.99 7.57
CA LYS A 103 -6.10 -7.03 6.66
C LYS A 103 -7.63 -7.06 6.62
N GLU A 104 -8.29 -6.19 7.36
CA GLU A 104 -9.75 -6.14 7.41
C GLU A 104 -10.34 -5.73 6.07
N LYS A 105 -11.57 -6.22 5.83
CA LYS A 105 -12.32 -5.86 4.63
C LYS A 105 -12.61 -4.36 4.62
N TYR A 106 -12.56 -3.75 3.44
CA TYR A 106 -12.90 -2.33 3.29
C TYR A 106 -14.41 -2.17 3.53
N PRO A 107 -14.82 -1.21 4.38
CA PRO A 107 -16.22 -0.93 4.62
C PRO A 107 -16.91 -0.42 3.34
N PRO A 108 -18.22 -0.62 3.19
CA PRO A 108 -18.94 -0.29 1.96
C PRO A 108 -18.85 1.20 1.61
N GLU A 109 -18.84 2.09 2.60
CA GLU A 109 -18.72 3.54 2.41
C GLU A 109 -17.37 3.93 1.82
N LEU A 110 -16.29 3.33 2.33
CA LEU A 110 -14.93 3.58 1.83
C LEU A 110 -14.73 2.94 0.46
N LYS A 111 -15.34 1.78 0.20
CA LYS A 111 -15.39 1.15 -1.12
C LYS A 111 -16.08 2.06 -2.12
N ALA A 112 -17.26 2.59 -1.80
CA ALA A 112 -18.01 3.52 -2.64
C ALA A 112 -17.19 4.78 -2.93
N PHE A 113 -16.60 5.41 -1.90
CA PHE A 113 -15.74 6.58 -2.06
C PHE A 113 -14.55 6.31 -3.00
N ALA A 114 -13.83 5.20 -2.78
CA ALA A 114 -12.67 4.85 -3.58
C ALA A 114 -13.03 4.58 -5.05
N LEU A 115 -14.14 3.88 -5.30
CA LEU A 115 -14.64 3.62 -6.66
C LEU A 115 -15.07 4.92 -7.34
N THR A 116 -15.83 5.78 -6.68
CA THR A 116 -16.27 7.07 -7.22
C THR A 116 -15.11 7.99 -7.54
N LEU A 117 -14.14 8.13 -6.63
CA LEU A 117 -12.98 8.98 -6.85
C LEU A 117 -12.13 8.48 -8.04
N ASN A 118 -11.92 7.16 -8.14
CA ASN A 118 -11.20 6.56 -9.25
C ASN A 118 -11.95 6.68 -10.57
N PHE A 119 -13.29 6.59 -10.55
CA PHE A 119 -14.16 6.82 -11.70
C PHE A 119 -14.04 8.26 -12.22
N TYR A 120 -14.05 9.25 -11.33
CA TYR A 120 -13.86 10.66 -11.74
C TYR A 120 -12.45 10.95 -12.24
N SER A 121 -11.41 10.42 -11.58
CA SER A 121 -10.04 10.58 -12.05
C SER A 121 -9.09 9.60 -11.37
N THR A 122 -8.50 8.70 -12.16
CA THR A 122 -7.43 7.79 -11.69
C THR A 122 -6.22 8.56 -11.17
N LYS A 123 -5.91 9.74 -11.76
CA LYS A 123 -4.83 10.61 -11.29
C LYS A 123 -5.15 11.22 -9.93
N ALA A 124 -6.37 11.72 -9.73
CA ALA A 124 -6.81 12.24 -8.44
C ALA A 124 -6.80 11.15 -7.36
N TYR A 125 -7.30 9.97 -7.69
CA TYR A 125 -7.25 8.81 -6.80
C TYR A 125 -5.81 8.45 -6.39
N ASN A 126 -4.89 8.33 -7.35
CA ASN A 126 -3.49 8.02 -7.08
C ASN A 126 -2.79 9.11 -6.26
N TYR A 127 -3.12 10.39 -6.50
CA TYR A 127 -2.64 11.50 -5.70
C TYR A 127 -3.11 11.37 -4.25
N VAL A 128 -4.42 11.27 -4.01
CA VAL A 128 -4.99 11.11 -2.66
C VAL A 128 -4.39 9.90 -1.97
N ARG A 129 -4.32 8.75 -2.67
CA ARG A 129 -3.71 7.53 -2.14
C ARG A 129 -2.26 7.75 -1.71
N LYS A 130 -1.47 8.47 -2.50
CA LYS A 130 -0.06 8.77 -2.18
C LYS A 130 0.06 9.76 -1.01
N THR A 131 -0.79 10.79 -0.98
CA THR A 131 -0.81 11.81 0.07
C THR A 131 -1.14 11.22 1.44
N PHE A 132 -2.00 10.21 1.49
CA PHE A 132 -2.40 9.54 2.73
C PHE A 132 -1.74 8.17 2.89
N GLU A 133 -0.43 8.08 2.65
CA GLU A 133 0.42 6.92 2.97
C GLU A 133 -0.11 5.56 2.46
N CYS A 134 -0.76 5.55 1.30
CA CYS A 134 -1.32 4.35 0.66
C CYS A 134 -2.46 3.66 1.45
N ASN A 135 -3.16 4.38 2.32
CA ASN A 135 -4.28 3.85 3.11
C ASN A 135 -5.59 3.64 2.33
N LEU A 136 -5.66 4.15 1.10
CA LEU A 136 -6.70 3.76 0.16
C LEU A 136 -6.37 2.41 -0.51
N PRO A 137 -7.39 1.64 -0.92
CA PRO A 137 -7.18 0.36 -1.58
C PRO A 137 -6.18 0.43 -2.74
N HIS A 138 -5.54 -0.68 -3.08
CA HIS A 138 -4.70 -0.69 -4.27
C HIS A 138 -5.58 -0.60 -5.53
N PRO A 139 -5.15 0.05 -6.64
CA PRO A 139 -5.92 0.06 -7.90
C PRO A 139 -6.30 -1.34 -8.41
N THR A 140 -5.49 -2.36 -8.12
CA THR A 140 -5.83 -3.76 -8.42
C THR A 140 -7.05 -4.25 -7.63
N THR A 141 -7.21 -3.82 -6.38
CA THR A 141 -8.40 -4.11 -5.57
C THR A 141 -9.64 -3.45 -6.20
N LEU A 142 -9.52 -2.21 -6.68
CA LEU A 142 -10.61 -1.52 -7.39
C LEU A 142 -11.01 -2.29 -8.65
N ARG A 143 -10.03 -2.74 -9.46
CA ARG A 143 -10.29 -3.56 -10.65
C ARG A 143 -11.07 -4.84 -10.31
N LYS A 144 -10.70 -5.54 -9.24
CA LYS A 144 -11.44 -6.72 -8.76
C LYS A 144 -12.88 -6.39 -8.34
N TRP A 145 -13.10 -5.21 -7.77
CA TRP A 145 -14.45 -4.77 -7.42
C TRP A 145 -15.30 -4.39 -8.62
N TYR A 146 -14.71 -3.90 -9.71
CA TYR A 146 -15.43 -3.69 -10.98
C TYR A 146 -15.76 -5.00 -11.69
N GLN A 147 -14.90 -6.02 -11.58
CA GLN A 147 -15.12 -7.33 -12.21
C GLN A 147 -16.36 -8.08 -11.72
N SER A 148 -16.94 -7.71 -10.57
CA SER A 148 -18.14 -8.37 -10.07
C SER A 148 -19.43 -7.96 -10.77
N ILE A 149 -19.39 -6.96 -11.67
CA ILE A 149 -20.56 -6.50 -12.41
C ILE A 149 -20.61 -7.24 -13.74
N ASN A 150 -21.78 -7.79 -14.09
CA ASN A 150 -21.98 -8.46 -15.36
C ASN A 150 -22.02 -7.42 -16.50
N GLY A 151 -21.00 -7.44 -17.35
CA GLY A 151 -20.90 -6.59 -18.55
C GLY A 151 -21.26 -7.32 -19.85
N SER A 152 -22.06 -8.39 -19.77
CA SER A 152 -22.50 -9.13 -20.97
C SER A 152 -23.49 -8.30 -21.80
N PRO A 153 -23.59 -8.55 -23.12
CA PRO A 153 -24.55 -7.88 -23.99
C PRO A 153 -25.99 -7.96 -23.47
N GLY A 154 -26.81 -6.96 -23.82
CA GLY A 154 -28.18 -6.84 -23.37
C GLY A 154 -28.37 -5.95 -22.13
N PHE A 155 -29.52 -6.09 -21.47
CA PHE A 155 -29.86 -5.30 -20.29
C PHE A 155 -29.26 -5.87 -19.01
N THR A 156 -28.59 -5.03 -18.21
CA THR A 156 -28.07 -5.43 -16.90
C THR A 156 -29.18 -5.52 -15.84
N GLY A 157 -29.16 -6.55 -14.99
CA GLY A 157 -30.12 -6.71 -13.88
C GLY A 157 -30.05 -5.57 -12.86
N GLU A 158 -28.88 -4.94 -12.71
CA GLU A 158 -28.65 -3.78 -11.87
C GLU A 158 -29.40 -2.54 -12.37
N ALA A 159 -29.53 -2.37 -13.69
CA ALA A 159 -30.33 -1.29 -14.28
C ALA A 159 -31.82 -1.47 -13.93
N PHE A 160 -32.36 -2.68 -14.09
CA PHE A 160 -33.76 -2.97 -13.70
C PHE A 160 -33.99 -2.79 -12.20
N SER A 161 -33.04 -3.23 -11.37
CA SER A 161 -33.11 -3.04 -9.91
C SER A 161 -33.13 -1.55 -9.56
N SER A 162 -32.31 -0.73 -10.22
CA SER A 162 -32.28 0.73 -10.03
C SER A 162 -33.56 1.41 -10.51
N LEU A 163 -34.13 0.97 -11.64
CA LEU A 163 -35.42 1.44 -12.14
C LEU A 163 -36.57 1.09 -11.19
N LYS A 164 -36.56 -0.13 -10.62
CA LYS A 164 -37.54 -0.57 -9.63
C LYS A 164 -37.54 0.32 -8.39
N VAL A 165 -36.38 0.62 -7.82
CA VAL A 165 -36.26 1.51 -6.65
C VAL A 165 -36.83 2.90 -6.98
N LYS A 166 -36.51 3.46 -8.14
CA LYS A 166 -37.06 4.76 -8.57
C LYS A 166 -38.58 4.72 -8.74
N ALA A 167 -39.13 3.63 -9.28
CA ALA A 167 -40.56 3.46 -9.44
C ALA A 167 -41.27 3.43 -8.07
N GLU A 168 -40.76 2.65 -7.13
CA GLU A 168 -41.28 2.58 -5.75
C GLU A 168 -41.20 3.94 -5.02
N GLU A 169 -40.12 4.70 -5.21
CA GLU A 169 -39.99 6.05 -4.65
C GLU A 169 -41.01 7.03 -5.23
N ALA A 170 -41.31 6.92 -6.52
CA ALA A 170 -42.29 7.78 -7.16
C ALA A 170 -43.72 7.42 -6.76
N GLU A 171 -44.01 6.13 -6.57
CA GLU A 171 -45.29 5.65 -6.03
C GLU A 171 -45.53 6.20 -4.62
N LYS A 172 -44.51 6.14 -3.74
CA LYS A 172 -44.56 6.73 -2.38
C LYS A 172 -44.83 8.23 -2.40
N LYS A 173 -44.34 8.95 -3.42
CA LYS A 173 -44.54 10.40 -3.60
C LYS A 173 -45.81 10.72 -4.39
N SER A 174 -46.60 9.71 -4.79
CA SER A 174 -47.77 9.84 -5.67
C SER A 174 -47.47 10.60 -6.97
N THR A 175 -46.26 10.41 -7.50
CA THR A 175 -45.78 11.01 -8.74
C THR A 175 -45.76 9.98 -9.86
N THR A 176 -46.20 10.37 -11.06
CA THR A 176 -46.11 9.52 -12.25
C THR A 176 -44.76 9.71 -12.93
N ILE A 177 -43.99 8.63 -13.08
CA ILE A 177 -42.77 8.65 -13.90
C ILE A 177 -43.17 8.46 -15.37
N LYS A 178 -42.74 9.39 -16.23
CA LYS A 178 -42.79 9.25 -17.69
C LYS A 178 -41.37 9.01 -18.19
N CYS A 179 -41.17 7.94 -18.96
CA CYS A 179 -39.87 7.59 -19.55
C CYS A 179 -39.96 7.59 -21.07
N ALA A 180 -38.88 8.00 -21.73
CA ALA A 180 -38.66 7.77 -23.15
C ALA A 180 -37.37 6.95 -23.31
N LEU A 181 -37.42 5.87 -24.09
CA LEU A 181 -36.23 5.10 -24.43
C LEU A 181 -35.68 5.62 -25.76
N MET A 182 -34.46 6.15 -25.73
CA MET A 182 -33.73 6.56 -26.92
C MET A 182 -32.58 5.61 -27.13
N VAL A 183 -32.47 5.06 -28.33
CA VAL A 183 -31.40 4.12 -28.72
C VAL A 183 -30.60 4.76 -29.83
N GLY A 184 -29.28 4.63 -29.76
CA GLY A 184 -28.35 5.10 -30.78
C GLY A 184 -27.13 4.19 -30.83
N GLU A 185 -26.36 4.31 -31.90
CA GLU A 185 -25.17 3.49 -32.16
C GLU A 185 -23.91 4.35 -32.15
N ILE A 186 -22.81 3.78 -31.67
CA ILE A 186 -21.49 4.42 -31.69
C ILE A 186 -20.54 3.48 -32.43
N ALA A 187 -19.85 4.00 -33.45
CA ALA A 187 -18.84 3.22 -34.17
C ALA A 187 -17.64 2.94 -33.26
N ILE A 188 -17.37 1.66 -33.00
CA ILE A 188 -16.21 1.19 -32.25
C ILE A 188 -15.13 0.65 -33.20
N LYS A 189 -13.89 0.59 -32.73
CA LYS A 189 -12.79 0.02 -33.50
C LYS A 189 -13.03 -1.47 -33.77
N LYS A 190 -12.94 -1.89 -35.03
CA LYS A 190 -13.01 -3.31 -35.43
C LYS A 190 -11.80 -4.05 -34.86
N HIS A 191 -12.01 -4.82 -33.79
CA HIS A 191 -10.99 -5.61 -33.12
C HIS A 191 -11.64 -6.78 -32.37
N VAL A 192 -10.92 -7.88 -32.23
CA VAL A 192 -11.32 -9.05 -31.44
C VAL A 192 -10.27 -9.23 -30.35
N GLU A 193 -10.71 -9.28 -29.11
CA GLU A 193 -9.85 -9.41 -27.93
C GLU A 193 -10.21 -10.67 -27.15
N TRP A 194 -9.21 -11.37 -26.62
CA TRP A 194 -9.39 -12.54 -25.77
C TRP A 194 -9.25 -12.15 -24.29
N ASP A 195 -10.32 -12.27 -23.52
CA ASP A 195 -10.34 -11.86 -22.10
C ASP A 195 -9.91 -12.98 -21.12
N ARG A 196 -9.33 -14.07 -21.66
CA ARG A 196 -8.99 -15.34 -20.99
C ARG A 196 -10.15 -16.31 -20.77
N THR A 197 -11.38 -15.86 -20.95
CA THR A 197 -12.58 -16.70 -20.83
C THR A 197 -13.36 -16.81 -22.14
N LYS A 198 -13.48 -15.72 -22.89
CA LYS A 198 -14.19 -15.62 -24.15
C LYS A 198 -13.50 -14.66 -25.11
N PHE A 199 -13.73 -14.85 -26.41
CA PHE A 199 -13.41 -13.85 -27.41
C PHE A 199 -14.51 -12.79 -27.38
N SER A 200 -14.12 -11.55 -27.16
CA SER A 200 -15.01 -10.39 -27.22
C SER A 200 -14.64 -9.57 -28.45
N GLY A 201 -15.57 -9.47 -29.38
CA GLY A 201 -15.40 -8.82 -30.68
C GLY A 201 -16.59 -9.15 -31.57
N TYR A 202 -16.71 -8.45 -32.71
CA TYR A 202 -17.92 -8.45 -33.54
C TYR A 202 -19.15 -7.83 -32.82
N ILE A 203 -20.28 -7.68 -33.52
CA ILE A 203 -21.48 -7.02 -33.00
C ILE A 203 -22.35 -8.09 -32.36
N ASP A 204 -22.37 -8.15 -31.03
CA ASP A 204 -23.31 -8.97 -30.27
C ASP A 204 -24.33 -8.05 -29.58
N LEU A 205 -25.58 -8.12 -30.02
CA LEU A 205 -26.68 -7.30 -29.50
C LEU A 205 -27.34 -7.92 -28.25
N GLY A 206 -26.91 -9.11 -27.81
CA GLY A 206 -27.50 -9.82 -26.67
C GLY A 206 -28.92 -10.31 -26.95
N THR A 207 -29.23 -10.61 -28.21
CA THR A 207 -30.57 -11.05 -28.66
C THR A 207 -30.71 -12.56 -28.76
N ASP A 208 -29.74 -13.34 -28.28
CA ASP A 208 -29.67 -14.82 -28.41
C ASP A 208 -29.89 -15.32 -29.86
N LEU A 209 -29.63 -14.45 -30.85
CA LEU A 209 -29.66 -14.78 -32.26
C LEU A 209 -28.24 -15.16 -32.63
N ASP A 210 -28.01 -16.45 -32.89
CA ASP A 210 -26.75 -16.91 -33.47
C ASP A 210 -26.55 -16.24 -34.84
N ASP A 211 -25.39 -15.61 -35.05
CA ASP A 211 -24.94 -15.14 -36.37
C ASP A 211 -24.68 -16.30 -37.34
#